data_AF-A0A2G2DNA0-F1
#
_entry.id   AF-A0A2G2DNA0-F1
#
_cell.length_a   1.000
_cell.length_b   1.000
_cell.length_c   1.000
_cell.angle_alpha   90.00
_cell.angle_beta   90.00
_cell.angle_gamma   90.00
#
_symmetry.space_group_name_H-M   'P 1'
#
loop_
_entity.id
_entity.type
_entity.pdbx_description
1 polymer ?
#
loop_
_entity_poly.entity_id
_entity_poly.type
_entity_poly.pdbx_seq_one_letter_code
_entity_poly.pdbx_strand_id
1 'polypeptide(L)'
;MLKRATHLSGIFSLAIAMAIATPLITKGEDTGQDWYCSNPKAHAQYEKHLIRHLNHAAEAITEKLDKIYSDPALSQEEKKTQTMHVLEWHLAKMQDGQGD
;
A
#
# COMPACT_ATOMS: atom_id res chain seq x y z
N MET A 1 -5.27 -21.99 59.17
CA MET A 1 -4.77 -20.61 59.06
C MET A 1 -4.12 -20.43 57.69
N LEU A 2 -4.37 -19.26 57.09
CA LEU A 2 -3.81 -18.66 55.86
C LEU A 2 -2.34 -19.09 55.55
N LYS A 3 -1.86 -19.19 54.31
CA LYS A 3 -1.99 -18.20 53.21
C LYS A 3 -1.52 -18.81 51.88
N ARG A 4 -2.23 -18.49 50.79
CA ARG A 4 -1.81 -18.67 49.39
C ARG A 4 -0.51 -17.89 49.13
N ALA A 5 0.40 -18.49 48.35
CA ALA A 5 1.48 -17.79 47.68
C ALA A 5 1.44 -18.10 46.17
N THR A 6 0.30 -17.82 45.54
CA THR A 6 0.21 -17.60 44.10
C THR A 6 0.58 -16.15 43.84
N HIS A 7 1.76 -15.81 43.32
CA HIS A 7 2.00 -14.53 42.61
C HIS A 7 3.40 -14.33 41.97
N LEU A 8 4.14 -15.38 41.59
CA LEU A 8 5.46 -15.19 40.94
C LEU A 8 5.60 -15.81 39.55
N SER A 9 4.67 -16.67 39.12
CA SER A 9 4.73 -17.31 37.79
C SER A 9 4.07 -16.52 36.66
N GLY A 10 3.28 -15.48 36.97
CA GLY A 10 2.55 -14.70 35.96
C GLY A 10 3.32 -13.50 35.39
N ILE A 11 4.26 -12.93 36.15
CA ILE A 11 4.96 -11.69 35.77
C ILE A 11 6.19 -12.01 34.89
N PHE A 12 6.86 -13.14 35.14
CA PHE A 12 8.01 -13.58 34.35
C PHE A 12 7.65 -13.91 32.90
N SER A 13 6.46 -14.50 32.69
CA SER A 13 5.99 -14.92 31.37
C SER A 13 5.64 -13.72 30.46
N LEU A 14 5.18 -12.60 31.03
CA LEU A 14 4.82 -11.40 30.27
C LEU A 14 6.05 -10.59 29.83
N ALA A 15 7.10 -10.55 30.66
CA ALA A 15 8.34 -9.85 30.34
C ALA A 15 9.12 -10.52 29.20
N ILE A 16 9.09 -11.85 29.13
CA ILE A 16 9.71 -12.63 28.03
C ILE A 16 8.92 -12.43 26.73
N ALA A 17 7.59 -12.40 26.79
CA ALA A 17 6.75 -12.16 25.61
C ALA A 17 6.99 -10.77 24.99
N MET A 18 7.21 -9.73 25.82
CA MET A 18 7.55 -8.40 25.31
C MET A 18 8.97 -8.30 24.76
N ALA A 19 9.96 -9.02 25.32
CA ALA A 19 11.33 -9.04 24.78
C ALA A 19 11.46 -9.79 23.44
N ILE A 20 10.55 -10.74 23.15
CA ILE A 20 10.48 -11.44 21.86
C ILE A 20 9.68 -10.63 20.82
N ALA A 21 8.78 -9.75 21.26
CA ALA A 21 7.98 -8.89 20.37
C ALA A 21 8.70 -7.60 19.96
N THR A 22 9.67 -7.11 20.73
CA THR A 22 10.38 -5.86 20.41
C THR A 22 11.25 -5.90 19.15
N PRO A 23 11.88 -7.00 18.71
CA PRO A 23 12.57 -7.04 17.41
C PRO A 23 11.57 -7.06 16.23
N LEU A 24 10.30 -7.42 16.46
CA LEU A 24 9.25 -7.39 15.44
C LEU A 24 8.63 -5.99 15.28
N ILE A 25 8.76 -5.13 16.28
CA ILE A 25 8.19 -3.77 16.29
C ILE A 25 9.26 -2.70 16.06
N THR A 26 10.53 -2.98 16.35
CA THR A 26 11.60 -1.99 16.19
C THR A 26 12.36 -2.25 14.90
N LYS A 27 12.08 -1.38 13.92
CA LYS A 27 12.79 -1.21 12.65
C LYS A 27 12.54 -2.28 11.60
N GLY A 28 11.42 -2.13 10.90
CA GLY A 28 11.47 -2.27 9.43
C GLY A 28 12.35 -1.15 8.87
N GLU A 29 13.65 -1.16 9.16
CA GLU A 29 14.60 -0.61 8.19
C GLU A 29 14.38 -1.47 6.95
N ASP A 30 13.92 -0.86 5.86
CA ASP A 30 13.83 -1.52 4.57
C ASP A 30 15.24 -1.99 4.21
N THR A 31 15.54 -3.24 4.55
CA THR A 31 16.80 -3.90 4.23
C THR A 31 16.88 -4.22 2.73
N GLY A 32 15.78 -4.00 1.99
CA GLY A 32 15.50 -4.53 0.66
C GLY A 32 15.47 -6.06 0.60
N GLN A 33 15.62 -6.75 1.73
CA GLN A 33 15.39 -8.20 1.86
C GLN A 33 13.97 -8.39 2.34
N ASP A 34 13.01 -8.21 1.42
CA ASP A 34 11.67 -8.76 1.64
C ASP A 34 11.72 -10.29 1.48
N TRP A 35 10.75 -11.01 2.04
CA TRP A 35 10.70 -12.48 1.95
C TRP A 35 10.62 -13.00 0.48
N TYR A 36 10.26 -12.13 -0.46
CA TYR A 36 10.01 -12.44 -1.87
C TYR A 36 11.17 -12.07 -2.80
N CYS A 37 12.19 -11.33 -2.32
CA CYS A 37 13.26 -10.76 -3.13
C CYS A 37 14.59 -10.79 -2.38
N SER A 38 15.44 -11.76 -2.74
CA SER A 38 16.76 -11.95 -2.15
C SER A 38 17.79 -10.87 -2.52
N ASN A 39 17.45 -9.94 -3.41
CA ASN A 39 18.34 -8.88 -3.90
C ASN A 39 17.77 -7.48 -3.64
N PRO A 40 18.20 -6.83 -2.54
CA PRO A 40 17.80 -5.47 -2.17
C PRO A 40 17.92 -4.42 -3.28
N LYS A 41 18.97 -4.50 -4.10
CA LYS A 41 19.20 -3.53 -5.17
C LYS A 41 18.20 -3.71 -6.31
N ALA A 42 17.83 -4.95 -6.62
CA ALA A 42 16.82 -5.23 -7.63
C ALA A 42 15.42 -4.83 -7.13
N HIS A 43 15.12 -5.07 -5.85
CA HIS A 43 13.88 -4.63 -5.23
C HIS A 43 13.73 -3.10 -5.29
N ALA A 44 14.73 -2.36 -4.84
CA ALA A 44 14.69 -0.88 -4.88
C ALA A 44 14.60 -0.31 -6.31
N GLN A 45 15.15 -1.00 -7.32
CA GLN A 45 14.99 -0.62 -8.72
C GLN A 45 13.56 -0.89 -9.22
N TYR A 46 13.00 -2.05 -8.88
CA TYR A 46 11.63 -2.40 -9.20
C TYR A 46 10.63 -1.45 -8.53
N GLU A 47 10.82 -1.11 -7.26
CA GLU A 47 9.97 -0.16 -6.54
C GLU A 47 9.98 1.22 -7.21
N LYS A 48 11.16 1.76 -7.53
CA LYS A 48 11.27 3.03 -8.27
C LYS A 48 10.58 2.97 -9.62
N HIS A 49 10.74 1.86 -10.33
CA HIS A 49 10.09 1.63 -11.60
C HIS A 49 8.57 1.61 -11.43
N LEU A 50 8.05 0.82 -10.49
CA LEU A 50 6.63 0.73 -10.18
C LEU A 50 6.04 2.10 -9.79
N ILE A 51 6.70 2.84 -8.90
CA ILE A 51 6.26 4.19 -8.51
C ILE A 51 6.16 5.11 -9.73
N ARG A 52 7.13 5.05 -10.64
CA ARG A 52 7.08 5.84 -11.89
C ARG A 52 5.85 5.46 -12.74
N HIS A 53 5.57 4.17 -12.91
CA HIS A 53 4.39 3.71 -13.65
C HIS A 53 3.08 4.15 -12.98
N LEU A 54 3.00 4.05 -11.65
CA LEU A 54 1.84 4.51 -10.88
C LEU A 54 1.63 6.03 -10.99
N ASN A 55 2.70 6.82 -10.93
CA ASN A 55 2.63 8.27 -11.07
C ASN A 55 2.17 8.67 -12.48
N HIS A 56 2.72 8.04 -13.54
CA HIS A 56 2.28 8.31 -14.91
C HIS A 56 0.80 7.95 -15.11
N ALA A 57 0.34 6.81 -14.56
CA ALA A 57 -1.06 6.44 -14.62
C ALA A 57 -1.95 7.46 -13.88
N ALA A 58 -1.52 7.93 -12.70
CA ALA A 58 -2.24 8.95 -11.95
C ALA A 58 -2.32 10.28 -12.73
N GLU A 59 -1.22 10.73 -13.32
CA GLU A 59 -1.17 11.94 -14.16
C GLU A 59 -2.11 11.83 -15.36
N ALA A 60 -2.12 10.68 -16.06
CA ALA A 60 -2.99 10.45 -17.20
C ALA A 60 -4.48 10.45 -16.82
N ILE A 61 -4.84 9.89 -15.65
CA ILE A 61 -6.20 9.96 -15.11
C ILE A 61 -6.54 11.41 -14.79
N THR A 62 -5.67 12.13 -14.06
CA THR A 62 -5.90 13.51 -13.67
C THR A 62 -6.09 14.42 -14.88
N GLU A 63 -5.28 14.28 -15.93
CA GLU A 63 -5.41 15.06 -17.17
C GLU A 63 -6.77 14.82 -17.85
N LYS A 64 -7.23 13.56 -17.91
CA LYS A 64 -8.54 13.21 -18.49
C LYS A 64 -9.68 13.78 -17.65
N LEU A 65 -9.59 13.69 -16.33
CA LEU A 65 -10.61 14.25 -15.44
C LEU A 65 -10.64 15.78 -15.54
N ASP A 66 -9.50 16.43 -15.59
CA ASP A 66 -9.43 17.89 -15.76
C ASP A 66 -10.12 18.32 -17.05
N LYS A 67 -9.90 17.63 -18.17
CA LYS A 67 -10.61 17.87 -19.45
C LYS A 67 -12.13 17.72 -19.31
N ILE A 68 -12.60 16.68 -18.62
CA ILE A 68 -14.04 16.44 -18.41
C ILE A 68 -14.66 17.54 -17.57
N TYR A 69 -14.01 17.91 -16.45
CA TYR A 69 -14.60 18.85 -15.50
C TYR A 69 -14.44 20.31 -15.91
N SER A 70 -13.41 20.65 -16.69
CA SER A 70 -13.20 21.98 -17.28
C SER A 70 -14.11 22.27 -18.48
N ASP A 71 -14.70 21.24 -19.12
CA ASP A 71 -15.63 21.43 -20.23
C ASP A 71 -16.97 22.04 -19.75
N PRO A 72 -17.35 23.25 -20.19
CA PRO A 72 -18.63 23.86 -19.83
C PRO A 72 -19.81 23.32 -20.65
N ALA A 73 -19.57 22.60 -21.75
CA ALA A 73 -20.62 22.04 -22.60
C ALA A 73 -21.23 20.75 -22.01
N LEU A 74 -20.51 20.08 -21.12
CA LEU A 74 -20.97 18.83 -20.51
C LEU A 74 -21.88 19.10 -19.31
N SER A 75 -23.03 18.41 -19.29
CA SER A 75 -23.88 18.30 -18.12
C SER A 75 -23.21 17.48 -17.01
N GLN A 76 -23.73 17.59 -15.79
CA GLN A 76 -23.21 16.82 -14.65
C GLN A 76 -23.29 15.30 -14.86
N GLU A 77 -24.34 14.80 -15.50
CA GLU A 77 -24.50 13.36 -15.75
C GLU A 77 -23.55 12.86 -16.86
N GLU A 78 -23.28 13.69 -17.87
CA GLU A 78 -22.26 13.38 -18.88
C GLU A 78 -20.86 13.37 -18.27
N LYS A 79 -20.53 14.34 -17.41
CA LYS A 79 -19.26 14.36 -16.66
C LYS A 79 -19.08 13.09 -15.83
N LYS A 80 -20.13 12.66 -15.13
CA LYS A 80 -20.14 11.42 -14.35
C LYS A 80 -19.95 10.18 -15.22
N THR A 81 -20.67 10.09 -16.34
CA THR A 81 -20.58 8.96 -17.27
C THR A 81 -19.16 8.85 -17.86
N GLN A 82 -18.60 9.96 -18.31
CA GLN A 82 -17.24 9.99 -18.86
C GLN A 82 -16.18 9.68 -17.79
N THR A 83 -16.36 10.17 -16.57
CA THR A 83 -15.48 9.84 -15.44
C THR A 83 -15.47 8.34 -15.17
N MET A 84 -16.65 7.70 -15.14
CA MET A 84 -16.75 6.26 -14.93
C MET A 84 -16.01 5.49 -16.02
N HIS A 85 -16.18 5.90 -17.28
CA HIS A 85 -15.49 5.27 -18.41
C HIS A 85 -13.95 5.36 -18.29
N VAL A 86 -13.42 6.51 -17.87
CA VAL A 86 -11.96 6.68 -17.66
C VAL A 86 -11.44 5.75 -16.57
N LEU A 87 -12.18 5.61 -15.46
CA LEU A 87 -11.80 4.74 -14.35
C LEU A 87 -11.88 3.26 -14.73
N GLU A 88 -12.97 2.84 -15.37
CA GLU A 88 -13.16 1.46 -15.86
C GLU A 88 -12.06 1.06 -16.85
N TRP A 89 -11.69 1.94 -17.78
CA TRP A 89 -10.61 1.66 -18.73
C TRP A 89 -9.25 1.47 -18.04
N HIS A 90 -8.92 2.28 -17.03
CA HIS A 90 -7.67 2.11 -16.27
C HIS A 90 -7.70 0.85 -15.40
N LEU A 91 -8.85 0.53 -14.80
CA LEU A 91 -9.03 -0.72 -14.04
C LEU A 91 -8.86 -1.95 -14.93
N ALA A 92 -9.41 -1.94 -16.14
CA ALA A 92 -9.24 -3.02 -17.10
C ALA A 92 -7.77 -3.20 -17.52
N LYS A 93 -7.06 -2.10 -17.82
CA LYS A 93 -5.62 -2.15 -18.12
C LYS A 93 -4.79 -2.78 -17.00
N MET A 94 -5.10 -2.45 -15.74
CA MET A 94 -4.43 -3.05 -14.58
C MET A 94 -4.72 -4.56 -14.46
N GLN A 95 -5.94 -5.00 -14.78
CA GLN A 95 -6.32 -6.43 -14.72
C GLN A 95 -5.65 -7.27 -15.81
N ASP A 96 -5.45 -6.70 -17.00
CA ASP A 96 -4.81 -7.38 -18.13
C ASP A 96 -3.27 -7.42 -18.02
N GLY A 97 -2.70 -6.87 -16.95
CA GLY A 97 -1.24 -6.76 -16.77
C GLY A 97 -0.58 -5.81 -17.79
N GLN A 98 -1.38 -5.04 -18.52
CA GLN A 98 -0.94 -4.01 -19.46
C GLN A 98 -0.78 -2.69 -18.70
N GLY A 99 0.19 -2.66 -17.78
CA GLY A 99 0.78 -1.40 -17.36
C GLY A 99 1.69 -0.93 -18.49
N ASP A 100 1.34 0.18 -19.14
CA ASP A 100 2.18 0.82 -20.16
C ASP A 100 3.60 1.08 -19.62
#